data_AF-A0A7Y6BTX3-F1
#
_entry.id   AF-A0A7Y6BTX3-F1
#
_cell.length_a   1.000
_cell.length_b   1.000
_cell.length_c   1.000
_cell.angle_alpha   90.00
_cell.angle_beta   90.00
_cell.angle_gamma   90.00
#
_symmetry.space_group_name_H-M   'P 1'
#
loop_
_entity.id
_entity.type
_entity.pdbx_description
1 polymer ?
#
loop_
_entity_poly.entity_id
_entity_poly.type
_entity_poly.pdbx_seq_one_letter_code
_entity_poly.pdbx_strand_id
1 'polypeptide(L)' 'EQLLDFTNNFSDNEEYNKAMLIDRNIGMVDKIDGYLKSDKKEEYFIVVGAAHYLGEHGIVKLLEEKGYKVERK' A
#
# COMPACT_ATOMS: atom_id res chain seq x y z
N GLU A 1 -16.76 0.95 -1.20
CA GLU A 1 -16.96 0.46 -2.58
C GLU A 1 -16.28 1.39 -3.58
N GLN A 2 -16.71 2.64 -3.75
CA GLN A 2 -16.11 3.58 -4.73
C GLN A 2 -14.57 3.69 -4.73
N LEU A 3 -13.91 3.82 -3.57
CA LEU A 3 -12.45 3.88 -3.53
C LEU A 3 -11.79 2.55 -3.92
N LEU A 4 -12.39 1.43 -3.52
CA LEU A 4 -11.89 0.09 -3.85
C LEU A 4 -12.05 -0.18 -5.35
N ASP A 5 -13.18 0.24 -5.92
CA ASP A 5 -13.43 0.15 -7.36
C ASP A 5 -12.45 1.02 -8.14
N PHE A 6 -12.17 2.24 -7.67
CA PHE A 6 -11.16 3.11 -8.25
C PHE A 6 -9.75 2.50 -8.22
N THR A 7 -9.35 1.88 -7.11
CA THR A 7 -8.02 1.25 -7.00
C THR A 7 -7.89 -0.01 -7.84
N ASN A 8 -8.95 -0.81 -7.93
CA ASN A 8 -8.95 -2.05 -8.71
C ASN A 8 -9.05 -1.78 -10.22
N ASN A 9 -9.65 -0.66 -10.62
CA ASN A 9 -9.84 -0.26 -12.02
C ASN A 9 -9.11 1.06 -12.34
N PHE A 10 -7.95 1.28 -11.74
CA PHE A 10 -7.21 2.54 -11.92
C PHE A 10 -6.78 2.79 -13.37
N SER A 11 -6.47 1.71 -14.10
CA SER A 11 -6.09 1.73 -15.51
C SER A 11 -6.42 0.39 -16.14
N ASP A 12 -7.01 0.42 -17.33
CA ASP A 12 -7.26 -0.77 -18.15
C ASP A 12 -5.97 -1.28 -18.84
N ASN A 13 -4.91 -0.47 -18.86
CA ASN A 13 -3.60 -0.88 -19.32
C ASN A 13 -2.80 -1.49 -18.16
N GLU A 14 -2.53 -2.80 -18.24
CA GLU A 14 -1.86 -3.57 -17.19
C GLU A 14 -0.42 -3.11 -16.94
N GLU A 15 0.37 -2.83 -17.99
CA GLU A 15 1.77 -2.39 -17.86
C GLU A 15 1.85 -1.03 -17.17
N TYR A 16 0.97 -0.10 -17.55
CA TYR A 16 0.86 1.21 -16.92
C TYR A 16 0.41 1.08 -15.46
N ASN A 17 -0.60 0.24 -15.17
CA ASN A 17 -1.06 -0.01 -13.81
C ASN A 17 0.05 -0.60 -12.93
N LYS A 18 0.81 -1.56 -13.48
CA LYS A 18 1.93 -2.18 -12.79
C LYS A 18 2.99 -1.15 -12.41
N ALA A 19 3.42 -0.33 -13.37
CA ALA A 19 4.45 0.68 -13.14
C ALA A 19 3.96 1.80 -12.20
N MET A 20 2.72 2.26 -12.34
CA MET A 20 2.21 3.44 -11.64
C MET A 20 1.63 3.14 -10.25
N LEU A 21 1.12 1.93 -10.01
CA LEU A 21 0.55 1.54 -8.73
C LEU A 21 1.27 0.35 -8.11
N ILE A 22 1.29 -0.80 -8.77
CA ILE A 22 1.72 -2.06 -8.13
C ILE A 22 3.17 -1.99 -7.65
N ASP A 23 4.10 -1.68 -8.55
CA ASP A 23 5.54 -1.63 -8.22
C ASP A 23 5.84 -0.52 -7.21
N ARG A 24 5.12 0.60 -7.29
CA ARG A 24 5.25 1.71 -6.34
C ARG A 24 4.72 1.33 -4.96
N ASN A 25 3.60 0.61 -4.87
CA ASN A 25 3.03 0.14 -3.61
C ASN A 25 3.97 -0.85 -2.93
N ILE A 26 4.54 -1.80 -3.68
CA ILE A 26 5.55 -2.74 -3.15
C ILE A 26 6.73 -1.95 -2.55
N GLY A 27 7.29 -1.00 -3.30
CA GLY A 27 8.40 -0.18 -2.80
C GLY A 27 8.04 0.69 -1.58
N MET A 28 6.80 1.19 -1.48
CA MET A 28 6.33 1.91 -0.29
C MET A 28 6.21 0.98 0.92
N VAL A 29 5.62 -0.21 0.74
CA VAL A 29 5.45 -1.19 1.80
C VAL A 29 6.79 -1.69 2.31
N ASP A 30 7.78 -1.91 1.43
CA ASP A 30 9.13 -2.30 1.86
C ASP A 30 9.82 -1.21 2.70
N LYS A 31 9.59 0.07 2.39
CA LYS A 31 10.06 1.18 3.24
C LYS A 31 9.35 1.21 4.60
N ILE A 32 8.04 1.04 4.60
CA ILE A 32 7.24 0.99 5.85
C ILE A 32 7.70 -0.20 6.71
N ASP A 33 7.89 -1.37 6.12
CA ASP A 33 8.41 -2.57 6.79
C ASP A 33 9.78 -2.29 7.43
N GLY A 34 10.67 -1.62 6.70
CA GLY A 34 11.97 -1.19 7.22
C GLY A 34 11.87 -0.21 8.40
N TYR A 35 10.95 0.75 8.34
CA TYR A 35 10.70 1.67 9.46
C TYR A 35 10.20 0.95 10.72
N LEU A 36 9.25 0.02 10.56
CA LEU A 36 8.64 -0.72 11.67
C LEU A 36 9.59 -1.75 12.29
N LYS A 37 10.50 -2.34 11.51
CA LYS A 37 11.52 -3.29 11.98
C LYS A 37 12.77 -2.61 12.55
N SER A 38 12.87 -1.28 12.45
CA SER A 38 14.03 -0.55 12.96
C SER A 38 14.12 -0.62 14.49
N ASP A 39 15.34 -0.72 15.02
CA ASP A 39 15.63 -0.68 16.46
C ASP A 39 15.22 0.64 17.14
N LYS A 40 14.89 1.68 16.36
CA LYS A 40 14.47 2.99 16.87
C LYS A 40 13.13 2.95 17.60
N LYS A 41 12.25 1.97 17.32
CA LYS A 41 10.91 1.82 17.93
C LYS A 41 10.10 3.13 17.95
N GLU A 42 10.05 3.81 16.81
CA GLU A 42 9.33 5.07 16.62
C GLU A 42 7.93 4.82 16.01
N GLU A 43 7.02 5.76 16.23
CA GLU A 43 5.73 5.80 15.53
C GLU A 43 5.86 6.64 14.25
N TYR A 44 5.37 6.10 13.14
CA TYR A 44 5.48 6.75 11.83
C TYR A 44 4.09 7.14 11.31
N PHE A 45 3.94 8.41 10.95
CA PHE A 45 2.77 8.89 10.22
C PHE A 45 3.08 8.94 8.72
N ILE A 46 2.45 8.06 7.94
CA ILE A 46 2.68 7.91 6.51
C ILE A 46 1.52 8.49 5.72
N VAL A 47 1.83 9.39 4.78
CA VAL A 47 0.84 10.01 3.89
C VAL A 47 1.04 9.51 2.47
N VAL A 48 -0.03 9.01 1.86
CA VAL A 48 -0.05 8.50 0.48
C VAL A 48 -1.29 8.99 -0.26
N GLY A 49 -1.22 9.00 -1.59
CA GLY A 49 -2.38 9.24 -2.43
C GLY A 49 -3.43 8.13 -2.28
N ALA A 50 -4.71 8.47 -2.45
CA ALA A 50 -5.83 7.54 -2.24
C ALA A 50 -5.73 6.27 -3.12
N ALA A 51 -5.14 6.40 -4.33
CA ALA A 51 -4.90 5.28 -5.24
C ALA A 51 -4.00 4.17 -4.67
N HIS A 52 -3.18 4.48 -3.66
CA HIS A 52 -2.24 3.54 -3.06
C HIS A 52 -2.82 2.78 -1.86
N TYR A 53 -4.03 3.12 -1.41
CA TYR A 53 -4.49 2.73 -0.08
C TYR A 53 -5.18 1.37 -0.01
N LEU A 54 -6.25 1.16 -0.80
CA LEU A 54 -7.06 -0.06 -0.83
C LEU A 54 -6.81 -0.88 -2.11
N GLY A 55 -7.41 -2.08 -2.19
CA GLY A 55 -7.31 -2.97 -3.33
C GLY A 55 -6.35 -4.14 -3.10
N GLU A 56 -6.32 -5.07 -4.05
CA GLU A 56 -5.49 -6.29 -3.98
C GLU A 56 -4.00 -5.95 -3.86
N HIS A 57 -3.56 -4.90 -4.54
CA HIS A 57 -2.18 -4.40 -4.47
C HIS A 57 -2.05 -3.14 -3.61
N GLY A 58 -3.07 -2.79 -2.82
CA GLY A 58 -3.05 -1.63 -1.93
C GLY A 58 -2.10 -1.82 -0.75
N ILE A 59 -1.58 -0.71 -0.22
CA ILE A 59 -0.62 -0.73 0.90
C ILE A 59 -1.16 -1.48 2.12
N VAL A 60 -2.45 -1.32 2.44
CA VAL A 60 -3.07 -2.02 3.57
C VAL A 60 -2.98 -3.54 3.39
N LYS A 61 -3.37 -4.05 2.22
CA LYS A 61 -3.38 -5.47 1.91
C LYS A 61 -1.97 -6.06 1.94
N LEU A 62 -1.01 -5.36 1.34
CA LEU A 62 0.38 -5.78 1.29
C LEU A 62 1.05 -5.80 2.68
N LEU A 63 0.67 -4.89 3.59
CA LEU A 63 1.13 -4.93 4.98
C LEU A 63 0.54 -6.12 5.74
N GLU A 64 -0.76 -6.42 5.55
CA GLU A 64 -1.38 -7.62 6.13
C GLU A 64 -0.69 -8.91 5.66
N GLU A 65 -0.35 -9.00 4.38
CA GLU A 65 0.38 -10.13 3.79
C GLU A 65 1.80 -10.29 4.34
N LYS A 66 2.44 -9.19 4.74
CA LYS A 66 3.72 -9.23 5.48
C LYS A 66 3.57 -9.63 6.95
N GLY A 67 2.35 -9.88 7.43
CA GLY A 67 2.06 -10.34 8.79
C GLY A 67 1.80 -9.21 9.79
N TYR A 68 1.63 -7.96 9.32
CA TYR A 68 1.25 -6.86 10.20
C TYR A 68 -0.24 -6.93 10.54
N LYS A 69 -0.55 -6.60 11.80
CA LYS A 69 -1.93 -6.33 12.20
C LYS A 69 -2.30 -4.92 11.75
N VAL A 70 -3.26 -4.80 10.85
CA VAL A 70 -3.83 -3.51 10.43
C VAL A 70 -5.18 -3.29 11.12
N GLU A 71 -5.38 -2.11 11.68
CA GLU A 71 -6.65 -1.70 12.28
C GLU A 71 -7.17 -0.46 11.59
N ARG A 72 -8.45 -0.47 11.20
CA ARG A 72 -9.17 0.70 10.72
C ARG A 72 -10.04 1.23 11.86
N LYS A 73 -9.79 2.47 12.27
CA LYS A 73 -10.60 3.18 13.27
C LYS A 73 -11.57 4.15 12.61
#